data_AF-V6HXI6-F1
#
_entry.id   AF-V6HXI6-F1
#
_cell.length_a   1.000
_cell.length_b   1.000
_cell.length_c   1.000
_cell.angle_alpha   90.00
_cell.angle_beta   90.00
_cell.angle_gamma   90.00
#
_symmetry.space_group_name_H-M   'P 1'
#
loop_
_entity.id
_entity.type
_entity.pdbx_description
1 polymer ?
#
loop_
_entity_poly.entity_id
_entity_poly.type
_entity_poly.pdbx_seq_one_letter_code
_entity_poly.pdbx_strand_id
1 'polypeptide(L)'
;MLKQIFLTILFVCFNLRCSSSERTPNGDYYNEFIREYAFFFILPNLDLNQFCPPTDQIPILEPGTYTRFMEEGDTYLFDNRARFQQSAPAGEERLFTFVIQENPGQEVKLTTPECGNDSFEYRASGDSNLSGQIETIYVRLRTPPFPVKRSNFFTKLKVISKSGTIIFTTPMSPDPKNAH
;
A
#
# COMPACT_ATOMS: atom_id res chain seq x y z
N MET A 1 -5.66 -30.57 11.64
CA MET A 1 -5.66 -29.10 11.42
C MET A 1 -7.07 -28.53 11.26
N LEU A 2 -7.96 -29.10 10.43
CA LEU A 2 -9.35 -28.60 10.31
C LEU A 2 -10.14 -28.59 11.63
N LYS A 3 -9.96 -29.62 12.47
CA LYS A 3 -10.60 -29.69 13.81
C LYS A 3 -10.09 -28.61 14.78
N GLN A 4 -8.82 -28.23 14.70
CA GLN A 4 -8.23 -27.19 15.57
C GLN A 4 -8.72 -25.79 15.17
N ILE A 5 -8.90 -25.55 13.87
CA ILE A 5 -9.46 -24.30 13.32
C ILE A 5 -10.93 -24.15 13.73
N PHE A 6 -11.71 -25.24 13.66
CA PHE A 6 -13.11 -25.21 14.08
C PHE A 6 -13.26 -24.91 15.58
N LEU A 7 -12.38 -25.46 16.41
CA LEU A 7 -12.35 -25.21 17.86
C LEU A 7 -11.96 -23.77 18.20
N THR A 8 -11.07 -23.14 17.43
CA THR A 8 -10.69 -21.73 17.63
C THR A 8 -11.80 -20.77 17.21
N ILE A 9 -12.49 -21.05 16.09
CA ILE A 9 -13.68 -20.28 15.67
C ILE A 9 -14.78 -20.37 16.72
N LEU A 10 -15.03 -21.57 17.26
CA LEU A 10 -16.01 -21.76 18.32
C LEU A 10 -15.63 -21.00 19.59
N PHE A 11 -14.34 -20.96 19.95
CA PHE A 11 -13.83 -20.25 21.13
C PHE A 11 -13.98 -18.73 20.99
N VAL A 12 -13.74 -18.16 19.80
CA VAL A 12 -13.94 -16.72 19.55
C VAL A 12 -15.43 -16.36 19.61
N CYS A 13 -16.30 -17.17 19.01
CA CYS A 13 -17.76 -16.95 19.06
C CYS A 13 -18.35 -17.10 20.47
N PHE A 14 -17.82 -17.99 21.33
CA PHE A 14 -18.30 -18.15 22.70
C PHE A 14 -17.73 -17.12 23.70
N ASN A 15 -16.52 -16.58 23.46
CA ASN A 15 -15.96 -15.52 24.30
C ASN A 15 -16.48 -14.12 23.95
N LEU A 16 -17.06 -13.95 22.76
CA LEU A 16 -17.88 -12.79 22.41
C LEU A 16 -19.27 -12.96 23.01
N ARG A 17 -19.40 -12.66 24.32
CA ARG A 17 -20.72 -12.36 24.91
C ARG A 17 -21.34 -11.20 24.12
N CYS A 18 -22.22 -11.51 23.17
CA CYS A 18 -23.12 -10.57 22.50
C CYS A 18 -24.16 -10.03 23.50
N SER A 19 -23.73 -9.27 24.50
CA SER A 19 -24.65 -8.61 25.42
C SER A 19 -24.09 -7.27 25.90
N SER A 20 -23.90 -6.34 24.98
CA SER A 20 -24.10 -4.90 25.24
C SER A 20 -24.01 -4.15 23.91
N SER A 21 -25.15 -4.01 23.24
CA SER A 21 -25.33 -2.97 22.22
C SER A 21 -25.51 -1.63 22.95
N GLU A 22 -24.49 -1.17 23.68
CA GLU A 22 -24.48 0.20 24.20
C GLU A 22 -23.66 1.07 23.26
N ARG A 23 -24.40 1.82 22.44
CA ARG A 23 -23.85 2.81 21.51
C ARG A 23 -23.34 3.99 22.32
N THR A 24 -22.04 4.03 22.60
CA THR A 24 -21.44 5.24 23.19
C THR A 24 -21.25 6.33 22.12
N PRO A 25 -21.18 7.61 22.49
CA PRO A 25 -21.11 8.73 21.53
C PRO A 25 -19.83 8.74 20.66
N ASN A 26 -18.85 7.89 20.97
CA ASN A 26 -17.51 7.90 20.37
C ASN A 26 -17.26 6.73 19.40
N GLY A 27 -18.29 6.02 18.95
CA GLY A 27 -18.14 4.97 17.95
C GLY A 27 -17.79 3.60 18.55
N ASP A 28 -18.13 2.56 17.79
CA ASP A 28 -18.27 1.19 18.26
C ASP A 28 -16.95 0.42 18.10
N TYR A 29 -16.05 0.55 19.09
CA TYR A 29 -14.67 0.01 19.08
C TYR A 29 -14.58 -1.48 18.73
N TYR A 30 -15.60 -2.27 19.09
CA TYR A 30 -15.66 -3.70 18.82
C TYR A 30 -15.95 -4.05 17.36
N ASN A 31 -16.72 -3.21 16.66
CA ASN A 31 -17.06 -3.42 15.26
C ASN A 31 -15.87 -3.14 14.33
N GLU A 32 -15.03 -2.16 14.68
CA GLU A 32 -13.82 -1.85 13.89
C GLU A 32 -12.76 -2.95 14.05
N PHE A 33 -12.56 -3.45 15.27
CA PHE A 33 -11.61 -4.55 15.54
C PHE A 33 -12.00 -5.86 14.82
N ILE A 34 -13.28 -6.24 14.83
CA ILE A 34 -13.74 -7.44 14.10
C ILE A 34 -13.64 -7.23 12.59
N ARG A 35 -13.89 -6.02 12.09
CA ARG A 35 -13.75 -5.74 10.65
C ARG A 35 -12.28 -5.86 10.23
N GLU A 36 -11.34 -5.24 10.94
CA GLU A 36 -9.92 -5.31 10.56
C GLU A 36 -9.37 -6.74 10.61
N TYR A 37 -9.69 -7.52 11.65
CA TYR A 37 -9.14 -8.88 11.80
C TYR A 37 -9.91 -9.94 11.00
N ALA A 38 -11.22 -9.84 10.80
CA ALA A 38 -11.97 -10.84 10.03
C ALA A 38 -11.64 -10.80 8.52
N PHE A 39 -11.24 -9.64 7.99
CA PHE A 39 -10.77 -9.52 6.61
C PHE A 39 -9.49 -10.33 6.35
N PHE A 40 -8.62 -10.51 7.35
CA PHE A 40 -7.40 -11.33 7.18
C PHE A 40 -7.67 -12.84 7.08
N PHE A 41 -8.83 -13.34 7.54
CA PHE A 41 -9.07 -14.79 7.68
C PHE A 41 -10.17 -15.38 6.76
N ILE A 42 -10.97 -14.56 6.06
CA ILE A 42 -12.15 -15.03 5.29
C ILE A 42 -11.98 -14.91 3.75
N LEU A 43 -10.76 -14.85 3.22
CA LEU A 43 -10.56 -14.90 1.76
C LEU A 43 -9.72 -16.11 1.33
N PRO A 44 -10.36 -17.26 1.06
CA PRO A 44 -9.72 -18.45 0.50
C PRO A 44 -9.69 -18.37 -1.04
N ASN A 45 -9.30 -17.23 -1.59
CA ASN A 45 -9.00 -17.10 -3.03
C ASN A 45 -7.58 -16.55 -3.19
N LEU A 46 -6.65 -17.33 -2.63
CA LEU A 46 -5.25 -17.26 -2.98
C LEU A 46 -5.11 -17.70 -4.45
N ASP A 47 -4.97 -16.73 -5.34
CA ASP A 47 -4.26 -16.99 -6.59
C ASP A 47 -2.81 -17.31 -6.21
N LEU A 48 -2.51 -18.60 -6.09
CA LEU A 48 -1.23 -19.18 -5.67
C LEU A 48 -0.06 -18.86 -6.61
N ASN A 49 -0.23 -17.92 -7.56
CA ASN A 49 0.79 -17.43 -8.49
C ASN A 49 0.91 -15.90 -8.57
N GLN A 50 0.22 -15.10 -7.75
CA GLN A 50 0.22 -13.65 -7.93
C GLN A 50 0.80 -12.92 -6.70
N PHE A 51 2.02 -12.39 -6.85
CA PHE A 51 2.72 -11.53 -5.88
C PHE A 51 2.01 -10.16 -5.63
N CYS A 52 0.71 -10.02 -5.92
CA CYS A 52 -0.01 -8.77 -5.79
C CYS A 52 -1.35 -8.93 -5.06
N PRO A 53 -1.69 -8.03 -4.12
CA PRO A 53 -2.96 -8.07 -3.43
C PRO A 53 -4.14 -7.72 -4.36
N PRO A 54 -5.36 -8.16 -4.01
CA PRO A 54 -6.55 -7.88 -4.81
C PRO A 54 -6.77 -6.37 -5.03
N THR A 55 -7.09 -6.05 -6.28
CA THR A 55 -7.52 -4.75 -6.82
C THR A 55 -8.24 -3.78 -5.89
N ASP A 56 -9.33 -4.34 -5.41
CA ASP A 56 -10.40 -3.78 -4.62
C ASP A 56 -10.02 -3.54 -3.16
N GLN A 57 -8.88 -4.11 -2.73
CA GLN A 57 -8.39 -4.01 -1.35
C GLN A 57 -7.23 -3.02 -1.21
N ILE A 58 -6.69 -2.52 -2.32
CA ILE A 58 -5.61 -1.52 -2.31
C ILE A 58 -6.26 -0.13 -2.35
N PRO A 59 -5.93 0.76 -1.38
CA PRO A 59 -6.47 2.10 -1.38
C PRO A 59 -6.01 2.88 -2.61
N ILE A 60 -6.95 3.54 -3.28
CA ILE A 60 -6.65 4.52 -4.32
C ILE A 60 -6.23 5.79 -3.62
N LEU A 61 -5.07 6.31 -4.00
CA LEU A 61 -4.56 7.55 -3.44
C LEU A 61 -4.60 8.66 -4.47
N GLU A 62 -5.39 9.68 -4.19
CA GLU A 62 -5.48 10.88 -5.04
C GLU A 62 -4.14 11.64 -5.06
N PRO A 63 -3.94 12.55 -6.04
CA PRO A 63 -2.87 13.51 -5.99
C PRO A 63 -2.99 14.45 -4.77
N GLY A 64 -1.88 14.69 -4.06
CA GLY A 64 -1.88 15.45 -2.82
C GLY A 64 -0.71 15.12 -1.89
N THR A 65 -0.73 15.72 -0.70
CA THR A 65 0.27 15.46 0.35
C THR A 65 -0.39 14.69 1.48
N TYR A 66 0.26 13.62 1.91
CA TYR A 66 -0.23 12.69 2.92
C TYR A 66 0.76 12.56 4.06
N THR A 67 0.24 12.34 5.26
CA THR A 67 1.02 12.12 6.47
C THR A 67 0.66 10.76 7.03
N ARG A 68 1.65 9.95 7.40
CA ARG A 68 1.42 8.61 7.94
C ARG A 68 2.49 8.24 8.95
N PHE A 69 2.08 7.69 10.10
CA PHE A 69 2.99 7.03 11.01
C PHE A 69 3.27 5.61 10.52
N MET A 70 4.54 5.23 10.48
CA MET A 70 4.99 3.90 10.06
C MET A 70 6.16 3.46 10.94
N GLU A 71 6.16 2.18 11.30
CA GLU A 71 7.21 1.52 12.07
C GLU A 71 8.20 0.78 11.16
N GLU A 72 9.36 0.39 11.71
CA GLU A 72 10.36 -0.37 10.95
C GLU A 72 9.77 -1.68 10.42
N GLY A 73 9.92 -1.92 9.12
CA GLY A 73 9.34 -3.07 8.43
C GLY A 73 7.92 -2.85 7.91
N ASP A 74 7.23 -1.77 8.30
CA ASP A 74 5.91 -1.45 7.78
C ASP A 74 5.96 -1.19 6.28
N THR A 75 4.89 -1.64 5.60
CA THR A 75 4.67 -1.37 4.19
C THR A 75 3.34 -0.68 3.98
N TYR A 76 3.34 0.34 3.13
CA TYR A 76 2.12 0.97 2.65
C TYR A 76 2.05 0.89 1.14
N LEU A 77 1.03 0.19 0.64
CA LEU A 77 0.77 0.00 -0.79
C LEU A 77 -0.46 0.82 -1.20
N PHE A 78 -0.36 1.51 -2.32
CA PHE A 78 -1.48 2.25 -2.89
C PHE A 78 -1.56 2.14 -4.42
N ASP A 79 -2.78 2.37 -4.91
CA ASP A 79 -3.15 2.33 -6.31
C ASP A 79 -3.03 3.73 -6.95
N ASN A 80 -2.32 3.78 -8.07
CA ASN A 80 -1.99 5.01 -8.78
C ASN A 80 -3.02 5.41 -9.85
N ARG A 81 -4.17 4.75 -9.96
CA ARG A 81 -5.19 5.06 -10.98
C ARG A 81 -5.60 6.54 -11.00
N ALA A 82 -5.64 7.19 -9.85
CA ALA A 82 -6.00 8.60 -9.73
C ALA A 82 -5.01 9.53 -10.47
N ARG A 83 -3.77 9.08 -10.73
CA ARG A 83 -2.72 9.84 -11.43
C ARG A 83 -2.76 9.67 -12.94
N PHE A 84 -3.42 8.61 -13.40
CA PHE A 84 -3.56 8.32 -14.80
C PHE A 84 -4.79 9.03 -15.34
N GLN A 85 -4.78 10.36 -15.31
CA GLN A 85 -5.71 11.18 -16.06
C GLN A 85 -4.96 11.79 -17.23
N GLN A 86 -4.96 11.08 -18.36
CA GLN A 86 -4.57 11.61 -19.66
C GLN A 86 -4.78 10.54 -20.74
N SER A 87 -4.98 11.00 -21.98
CA SER A 87 -5.16 10.27 -23.24
C SER A 87 -3.99 9.37 -23.66
N ALA A 88 -3.21 8.87 -22.70
CA ALA A 88 -2.08 7.98 -22.91
C ALA A 88 -2.57 6.63 -23.47
N PRO A 89 -1.91 6.09 -24.51
CA PRO A 89 -2.16 4.74 -24.96
C PRO A 89 -2.03 3.71 -23.84
N ALA A 90 -2.78 2.62 -24.00
CA ALA A 90 -2.68 1.41 -23.20
C ALA A 90 -1.24 0.90 -23.03
N GLY A 91 -0.80 0.65 -21.80
CA GLY A 91 0.50 0.04 -21.53
C GLY A 91 1.71 0.95 -21.74
N GLU A 92 1.51 2.25 -21.98
CA GLU A 92 2.58 3.25 -22.01
C GLU A 92 3.22 3.38 -20.62
N GLU A 93 4.55 3.41 -20.57
CA GLU A 93 5.29 3.70 -19.34
C GLU A 93 5.62 5.18 -19.24
N ARG A 94 5.34 5.79 -18.09
CA ARG A 94 5.65 7.20 -17.80
C ARG A 94 6.34 7.33 -16.45
N LEU A 95 7.20 8.33 -16.31
CA LEU A 95 7.82 8.68 -15.04
C LEU A 95 6.89 9.56 -14.21
N PHE A 96 6.92 9.37 -12.91
CA PHE A 96 6.18 10.16 -11.93
C PHE A 96 7.11 10.49 -10.77
N THR A 97 7.24 11.77 -10.46
CA THR A 97 8.06 12.26 -9.35
C THR A 97 7.24 12.40 -8.08
N PHE A 98 7.66 11.68 -7.05
CA PHE A 98 7.18 11.74 -5.68
C PHE A 98 8.14 12.55 -4.83
N VAL A 99 7.62 13.16 -3.77
CA VAL A 99 8.45 13.77 -2.73
C VAL A 99 8.18 13.05 -1.44
N ILE A 100 9.23 12.61 -0.74
CA ILE A 100 9.14 11.96 0.57
C ILE A 100 9.93 12.79 1.56
N GLN A 101 9.33 13.06 2.70
CA GLN A 101 9.98 13.66 3.84
C GLN A 101 9.91 12.66 4.98
N GLU A 102 11.08 12.15 5.35
CA GLU A 102 11.24 11.17 6.41
C GLU A 102 11.31 11.84 7.78
N ASN A 103 10.92 11.10 8.82
CA ASN A 103 11.18 11.52 10.19
C ASN A 103 12.69 11.47 10.49
N PRO A 104 13.25 12.36 11.34
CA PRO A 104 14.68 12.32 11.65
C PRO A 104 15.18 10.94 12.08
N GLY A 105 16.13 10.40 11.33
CA GLY A 105 16.73 9.09 11.59
C GLY A 105 15.91 7.88 11.14
N GLN A 106 14.75 8.08 10.49
CA GLN A 106 13.99 7.06 9.78
C GLN A 106 14.44 6.98 8.32
N GLU A 107 14.47 5.79 7.73
CA GLU A 107 14.71 5.57 6.29
C GLU A 107 13.48 4.88 5.66
N VAL A 108 13.01 5.37 4.53
CA VAL A 108 11.85 4.87 3.80
C VAL A 108 12.16 4.71 2.33
N LYS A 109 11.90 3.51 1.79
CA LYS A 109 12.05 3.22 0.37
C LYS A 109 10.72 3.25 -0.34
N LEU A 110 10.72 3.92 -1.49
CA LEU A 110 9.64 3.88 -2.45
C LEU A 110 10.00 2.93 -3.59
N THR A 111 9.07 2.04 -3.93
CA THR A 111 9.25 1.10 -5.03
C THR A 111 7.94 0.89 -5.79
N THR A 112 8.02 0.24 -6.96
CA THR A 112 6.84 -0.27 -7.65
C THR A 112 6.97 -1.79 -7.83
N PRO A 113 5.99 -2.58 -7.34
CA PRO A 113 6.09 -4.04 -7.38
C PRO A 113 5.79 -4.61 -8.78
N GLU A 114 6.47 -5.71 -9.12
CA GLU A 114 6.16 -6.52 -10.30
C GLU A 114 5.41 -7.79 -9.93
N CYS A 115 4.11 -7.83 -10.23
CA CYS A 115 3.28 -8.99 -9.92
C CYS A 115 3.76 -10.25 -10.67
N GLY A 116 4.14 -11.30 -9.95
CA GLY A 116 4.25 -12.66 -10.52
C GLY A 116 5.63 -13.09 -11.02
N ASN A 117 6.58 -12.18 -11.19
CA ASN A 117 7.84 -12.48 -11.88
C ASN A 117 9.10 -12.08 -11.12
N ASP A 118 9.04 -11.08 -10.25
CA ASP A 118 10.24 -10.58 -9.56
C ASP A 118 9.92 -10.24 -8.10
N SER A 119 10.73 -10.76 -7.18
CA SER A 119 10.72 -10.30 -5.78
C SER A 119 11.48 -8.98 -5.62
N PHE A 120 12.30 -8.61 -6.61
CA PHE A 120 12.89 -7.29 -6.73
C PHE A 120 11.84 -6.33 -7.28
N GLU A 121 11.41 -5.44 -6.39
CA GLU A 121 10.59 -4.31 -6.73
C GLU A 121 11.41 -3.38 -7.64
N TYR A 122 10.81 -2.86 -8.71
CA TYR A 122 11.51 -1.93 -9.60
C TYR A 122 11.91 -0.71 -8.78
N ARG A 123 13.22 -0.44 -8.78
CA ARG A 123 13.81 0.57 -7.92
C ARG A 123 13.41 1.94 -8.42
N ALA A 124 12.77 2.70 -7.54
CA ALA A 124 12.70 4.13 -7.73
C ALA A 124 14.11 4.71 -7.76
N SER A 125 14.26 5.84 -8.44
CA SER A 125 15.52 6.56 -8.52
C SER A 125 15.39 7.89 -7.79
N GLY A 126 16.50 8.42 -7.26
CA GLY A 126 16.49 9.65 -6.45
C GLY A 126 16.39 9.42 -4.93
N ASP A 127 16.32 8.17 -4.48
CA ASP A 127 16.47 7.78 -3.07
C ASP A 127 17.94 7.96 -2.64
N SER A 128 18.17 8.69 -1.55
CA SER A 128 19.52 9.00 -1.06
C SER A 128 20.15 7.85 -0.27
N ASN A 129 19.34 6.88 0.20
CA ASN A 129 19.70 5.84 1.17
C ASN A 129 20.25 6.43 2.50
N LEU A 130 19.88 7.66 2.83
CA LEU A 130 20.22 8.32 4.09
C LEU A 130 18.94 8.56 4.88
N SER A 131 19.01 8.44 6.19
CA SER A 131 17.84 8.62 7.05
C SER A 131 17.50 10.10 7.30
N GLY A 132 16.22 10.39 7.47
CA GLY A 132 15.68 11.70 7.84
C GLY A 132 15.76 12.74 6.73
N GLN A 133 15.80 12.30 5.47
CA GLN A 133 15.94 13.20 4.33
C GLN A 133 14.59 13.66 3.77
N ILE A 134 14.66 14.75 3.01
CA ILE A 134 13.64 15.10 2.03
C ILE A 134 14.16 14.65 0.67
N GLU A 135 13.45 13.72 0.07
CA GLU A 135 13.86 13.03 -1.14
C GLU A 135 12.88 13.29 -2.28
N THR A 136 13.41 13.49 -3.47
CA THR A 136 12.63 13.60 -4.71
C THR A 136 12.88 12.33 -5.51
N ILE A 137 11.89 11.44 -5.49
CA ILE A 137 12.01 10.09 -5.98
C ILE A 137 11.12 9.91 -7.20
N TYR A 138 11.68 9.45 -8.32
CA TYR A 138 10.90 9.16 -9.51
C TYR A 138 10.75 7.66 -9.74
N VAL A 139 9.53 7.25 -10.09
CA VAL A 139 9.20 5.87 -10.47
C VAL A 139 8.57 5.82 -11.84
N ARG A 140 8.81 4.70 -12.51
CA ARG A 140 8.14 4.39 -13.76
C ARG A 140 6.83 3.67 -13.47
N LEU A 141 5.72 4.28 -13.89
CA LEU A 141 4.40 3.67 -13.80
C LEU A 141 3.82 3.40 -15.19
N ARG A 142 3.00 2.36 -15.33
CA ARG A 142 2.39 1.91 -16.58
C ARG A 142 0.89 2.23 -16.64
N THR A 143 0.43 2.77 -17.76
CA THR A 143 -0.99 3.11 -17.99
C THR A 143 -1.85 1.86 -18.23
N PRO A 144 -3.12 1.86 -17.78
CA PRO A 144 -4.08 0.81 -18.14
C PRO A 144 -4.45 0.83 -19.64
N PRO A 145 -5.00 -0.28 -20.22
CA PRO A 145 -5.26 -1.60 -19.63
C PRO A 145 -3.99 -2.35 -19.26
N PHE A 146 -4.01 -2.91 -18.05
CA PHE A 146 -2.90 -3.68 -17.52
C PHE A 146 -2.84 -5.07 -18.16
N PRO A 147 -1.65 -5.65 -18.34
CA PRO A 147 -1.55 -7.09 -18.50
C PRO A 147 -2.15 -7.79 -17.26
N VAL A 148 -2.48 -9.08 -17.39
CA VAL A 148 -2.98 -9.91 -16.27
C VAL A 148 -2.10 -9.75 -15.02
N LYS A 149 -0.79 -9.56 -15.23
CA LYS A 149 0.20 -9.18 -14.21
C LYS A 149 0.31 -7.65 -14.15
N ARG A 150 -0.16 -7.03 -13.06
CA ARG A 150 -0.22 -5.57 -12.84
C ARG A 150 1.13 -4.98 -12.43
N SER A 151 2.16 -5.22 -13.25
CA SER A 151 3.50 -4.68 -13.00
C SER A 151 3.54 -3.18 -13.19
N ASN A 152 4.34 -2.49 -12.37
CA ASN A 152 4.63 -1.07 -12.48
C ASN A 152 3.38 -0.19 -12.40
N PHE A 153 2.39 -0.62 -11.62
CA PHE A 153 1.13 0.13 -11.47
C PHE A 153 0.90 0.61 -10.04
N PHE A 154 1.23 -0.19 -9.05
CA PHE A 154 1.15 0.21 -7.64
C PHE A 154 2.42 0.92 -7.20
N THR A 155 2.33 1.68 -6.11
CA THR A 155 3.50 2.21 -5.42
C THR A 155 3.49 1.69 -3.99
N LYS A 156 4.66 1.30 -3.52
CA LYS A 156 4.88 0.83 -2.17
C LYS A 156 5.89 1.71 -1.47
N LEU A 157 5.53 2.17 -0.26
CA LEU A 157 6.45 2.72 0.71
C LEU A 157 6.80 1.63 1.71
N LYS A 158 8.09 1.48 2.03
CA LYS A 158 8.57 0.54 3.04
C LYS A 158 9.54 1.25 3.98
N VAL A 159 9.28 1.19 5.27
CA VAL A 159 10.25 1.68 6.25
C VAL A 159 11.37 0.66 6.40
N ILE A 160 12.60 1.11 6.18
CA ILE A 160 13.81 0.28 6.29
C ILE A 160 14.36 0.31 7.70
N SER A 161 14.35 1.48 8.36
CA SER A 161 14.85 1.63 9.72
C SER A 161 14.10 2.70 10.49
N LYS A 162 13.91 2.46 11.80
CA LYS A 162 13.21 3.31 12.79
C LYS A 162 11.75 3.62 12.49
N SER A 163 10.99 3.90 13.55
CA SER A 163 9.61 4.38 13.44
C SER A 163 9.53 5.90 13.36
N GLY A 164 8.47 6.40 12.74
CA GLY A 164 8.26 7.83 12.59
C GLY A 164 7.09 8.19 11.69
N THR A 165 6.75 9.48 11.72
CA THR A 165 5.78 10.05 10.81
C THR A 165 6.47 10.48 9.53
N ILE A 166 6.08 9.86 8.41
CA ILE A 166 6.49 10.29 7.09
C ILE A 166 5.43 11.22 6.47
N ILE A 167 5.92 12.15 5.66
CA ILE A 167 5.09 12.97 4.79
C ILE A 167 5.48 12.60 3.35
N PHE A 168 4.51 12.34 2.49
CA PHE A 168 4.80 12.07 1.10
C PHE A 168 3.79 12.75 0.19
N THR A 169 4.29 13.27 -0.92
CA THR A 169 3.52 13.99 -1.92
C THR A 169 3.45 13.18 -3.19
N THR A 170 2.22 13.08 -3.68
CA THR A 170 1.83 12.28 -4.82
C THR A 170 1.62 13.21 -6.02
N PRO A 171 2.29 12.99 -7.17
CA PRO A 171 2.11 13.82 -8.36
C PRO A 171 0.71 13.67 -8.99
N MET A 172 0.21 14.76 -9.57
CA MET A 172 -1.06 14.81 -10.30
C MET A 172 -0.95 14.31 -11.74
N SER A 173 0.21 14.49 -12.36
CA SER A 173 0.47 14.17 -13.76
C SER A 173 1.82 13.48 -13.91
N PRO A 174 2.04 12.76 -15.02
CA PRO A 174 3.36 12.24 -15.35
C PRO A 174 4.36 13.38 -15.58
N ASP A 175 5.63 13.05 -15.39
CA ASP A 175 6.75 13.95 -15.62
C ASP A 175 6.90 14.28 -17.12
N PRO A 176 7.38 15.48 -17.47
CA PRO A 176 7.79 15.80 -18.84
C PRO A 176 8.87 14.84 -19.36
N LYS A 177 8.93 14.62 -20.68
CA LYS A 177 9.85 13.65 -21.32
C LYS A 177 11.35 13.83 -20.99
N ASN A 178 11.77 15.01 -20.53
CA ASN A 178 13.16 15.36 -20.24
C ASN A 178 13.36 15.91 -18.82
N ALA A 179 12.57 15.45 -17.84
CA ALA A 179 12.63 15.97 -16.48
C ALA A 179 13.81 15.43 -15.64
N HIS A 180 14.36 14.27 -16.01
CA HIS A 180 15.38 13.52 -15.26
C HIS A 180 16.46 12.96 -16.18
#